data_AF-A0AA44MNK5-F1
#
_entry.id   AF-A0AA44MNK5-F1
#
_cell.length_a   1.000
_cell.length_b   1.000
_cell.length_c   1.000
_cell.angle_alpha   90.00
_cell.angle_beta   90.00
_cell.angle_gamma   90.00
#
_symmetry.space_group_name_H-M   'P 1'
#
loop_
_entity.id
_entity.type
_entity.pdbx_description
1 polymer ?
#
loop_
_entity_poly.entity_id
_entity_poly.type
_entity_poly.pdbx_seq_one_letter_code
_entity_poly.pdbx_strand_id
1 'polypeptide(L)'
;DSEYPFLLGHEAAGIIEAVGPGVTAVEPGDFVILNWRAVCGQCRACKRGRPRYCFDTFNAEQKMTLTDGTELTAALGIGAFAVKTP
;
A
#
# COMPACT_ATOMS: atom_id res chain seq x y z
N ASP A 1 -22.12 4.35 -5.18
CA ASP A 1 -22.29 4.16 -6.63
C ASP A 1 -20.95 4.23 -7.33
N SER A 2 -20.52 3.04 -7.77
CA SER A 2 -19.52 2.74 -8.82
C SER A 2 -18.20 3.53 -8.87
N GLU A 3 -17.34 3.43 -7.85
CA GLU A 3 -15.95 3.96 -7.88
C GLU A 3 -15.01 3.13 -8.78
N TYR A 4 -15.43 2.83 -10.01
CA TYR A 4 -14.56 2.24 -11.02
C TYR A 4 -13.74 3.34 -11.72
N PRO A 5 -12.51 3.02 -12.18
CA PRO A 5 -11.84 1.72 -12.15
C PRO A 5 -11.16 1.40 -10.81
N PHE A 6 -11.21 0.13 -10.39
CA PHE A 6 -10.50 -0.35 -9.19
C PHE A 6 -9.13 -0.93 -9.54
N LEU A 7 -8.15 -0.66 -8.69
CA LEU A 7 -6.94 -1.46 -8.61
C LEU A 7 -7.09 -2.46 -7.46
N LEU A 8 -7.09 -3.75 -7.81
CA LEU A 8 -7.19 -4.88 -6.87
C LEU A 8 -5.79 -5.36 -6.45
N GLY A 9 -5.75 -6.46 -5.68
CA GLY A 9 -4.49 -7.11 -5.28
C GLY A 9 -3.91 -6.50 -4.00
N HIS A 10 -4.38 -6.96 -2.85
CA HIS A 10 -3.89 -6.52 -1.54
C HIS A 10 -2.88 -7.48 -0.90
N GLU A 11 -2.52 -8.54 -1.62
CA GLU A 11 -1.54 -9.54 -1.21
C GLU A 11 -0.45 -9.61 -2.27
N ALA A 12 0.67 -8.94 -2.03
CA ALA A 12 1.79 -8.94 -2.95
C ALA A 12 3.12 -8.83 -2.20
N ALA A 13 4.17 -9.29 -2.87
CA ALA A 13 5.55 -9.09 -2.48
C ALA A 13 6.34 -8.65 -3.71
N GLY A 14 7.45 -7.95 -3.50
CA GLY A 14 8.23 -7.40 -4.60
C GLY A 14 9.55 -6.80 -4.15
N ILE A 15 10.25 -6.20 -5.10
CA ILE A 15 11.48 -5.43 -4.88
C ILE A 15 11.14 -3.95 -4.96
N ILE A 16 11.66 -3.14 -4.05
CA ILE A 16 11.51 -1.69 -4.10
C ILE A 16 12.27 -1.16 -5.31
N GLU A 17 11.57 -0.44 -6.19
CA GLU A 17 12.16 0.22 -7.37
C GLU A 17 12.62 1.64 -7.03
N ALA A 18 11.82 2.40 -6.29
CA ALA A 18 12.13 3.76 -5.85
C ALA A 18 11.48 4.08 -4.49
N VAL A 19 12.01 5.11 -3.82
CA VAL A 19 11.46 5.65 -2.56
C VAL A 19 11.28 7.16 -2.64
N GLY A 20 10.29 7.70 -1.93
CA GLY A 20 10.05 9.14 -1.85
C GLY A 20 11.05 9.85 -0.92
N PRO A 21 11.10 11.20 -0.96
CA PRO A 21 11.93 11.99 -0.07
C PRO A 21 11.67 11.69 1.42
N GLY A 22 12.73 11.55 2.21
CA GLY A 22 12.65 11.32 3.66
C GLY A 22 12.41 9.87 4.10
N VAL A 23 12.25 8.93 3.16
CA VAL A 23 12.23 7.50 3.48
C VAL A 23 13.63 7.05 3.91
N THR A 24 13.71 6.41 5.08
CA THR A 24 14.98 5.94 5.68
C THR A 24 14.94 4.48 6.15
N ALA A 25 13.75 3.86 6.16
CA ALA A 25 13.56 2.52 6.71
C ALA A 25 13.77 1.39 5.69
N VAL A 26 13.81 1.72 4.40
CA VAL A 26 13.94 0.81 3.26
C VAL A 26 14.62 1.53 2.11
N GLU A 27 15.22 0.79 1.18
CA GLU A 27 15.91 1.32 0.00
C GLU A 27 15.60 0.53 -1.29
N PRO A 28 15.85 1.11 -2.48
CA PRO A 28 15.74 0.37 -3.73
C PRO A 28 16.56 -0.91 -3.72
N GLY A 29 15.95 -2.02 -4.15
CA GLY A 29 16.54 -3.36 -4.11
C GLY A 29 16.09 -4.23 -2.94
N ASP A 30 15.49 -3.66 -1.89
CA ASP A 30 14.94 -4.43 -0.77
C ASP A 30 13.76 -5.29 -1.21
N PHE A 31 13.71 -6.54 -0.73
CA PHE A 31 12.56 -7.42 -0.86
C PHE A 31 11.55 -7.15 0.26
N VAL A 32 10.31 -6.83 -0.14
CA VAL A 32 9.25 -6.43 0.78
C VAL A 32 7.94 -7.14 0.49
N ILE A 33 7.09 -7.22 1.51
CA ILE A 33 5.71 -7.70 1.41
C ILE A 33 4.79 -6.51 1.68
N LEU A 34 3.75 -6.34 0.86
CA LEU A 34 2.76 -5.29 1.06
C LEU A 34 1.89 -5.60 2.28
N ASN A 35 1.78 -4.62 3.17
CA ASN A 35 0.81 -4.63 4.24
C ASN A 35 -0.33 -3.68 3.87
N TRP A 36 -1.54 -4.22 3.71
CA TRP A 36 -2.74 -3.45 3.36
C TRP A 36 -3.13 -2.39 4.41
N ARG A 37 -2.49 -2.38 5.59
CA ARG A 37 -2.58 -1.27 6.55
C ARG A 37 -1.22 -0.62 6.78
N ALA A 38 -1.17 0.70 6.61
CA ALA A 38 -0.05 1.51 7.07
C ALA A 38 -0.16 1.77 8.58
N VAL A 39 0.45 0.88 9.37
CA VAL A 39 0.41 0.87 10.84
C VAL A 39 1.10 2.12 11.42
N CYS A 40 0.42 2.92 12.26
CA CYS A 40 1.03 4.14 12.81
C CYS A 40 2.10 3.94 13.90
N GLY A 41 2.15 2.76 14.52
CA GLY A 41 3.07 2.47 15.62
C GLY A 41 2.75 3.16 16.96
N GLN A 42 1.89 4.20 16.99
CA GLN A 42 1.70 5.06 18.17
C GLN A 42 0.35 4.95 18.87
N CYS A 43 -0.68 4.40 18.22
CA CYS A 43 -2.01 4.26 18.83
C CYS A 43 -2.03 3.20 19.96
N ARG A 44 -3.12 3.17 20.75
CA ARG A 44 -3.28 2.23 21.89
C ARG A 44 -3.09 0.76 21.49
N ALA A 45 -3.55 0.37 20.30
CA ALA A 45 -3.39 -1.00 19.81
C ALA A 45 -1.93 -1.29 19.43
N CYS A 46 -1.27 -0.38 18.71
CA CYS A 46 0.13 -0.49 18.32
C CYS A 46 1.06 -0.58 19.54
N LYS A 47 0.88 0.29 20.54
CA LYS A 47 1.64 0.27 21.79
C LYS A 47 1.48 -1.02 22.60
N ARG A 48 0.42 -1.79 22.35
CA ARG A 48 0.19 -3.12 22.95
C ARG A 48 0.74 -4.28 22.10
N GLY A 49 1.50 -4.01 21.04
CA GLY A 49 1.98 -5.02 20.11
C GLY A 49 0.86 -5.64 19.26
N ARG A 50 -0.25 -4.92 19.06
CA ARG A 50 -1.43 -5.39 18.33
C ARG A 50 -1.68 -4.57 17.05
N PRO A 51 -0.74 -4.55 16.09
CA PRO A 51 -0.80 -3.67 14.91
C PRO A 51 -1.99 -3.95 13.98
N ARG A 52 -2.51 -5.19 13.98
CA ARG A 52 -3.72 -5.59 13.24
C ARG A 52 -5.00 -4.83 13.66
N TYR A 53 -4.99 -4.22 14.84
CA TYR A 53 -6.09 -3.40 15.36
C TYR A 53 -5.74 -1.90 15.36
N CYS A 54 -4.78 -1.47 14.54
CA CYS A 54 -4.49 -0.05 14.35
C CYS A 54 -5.74 0.67 13.83
N PHE A 55 -6.14 1.74 14.52
CA PHE A 55 -7.31 2.56 14.19
C PHE A 55 -6.94 3.95 13.67
N ASP A 56 -5.65 4.20 13.51
CA ASP A 56 -5.08 5.46 13.04
C ASP A 56 -4.10 5.13 11.91
N THR A 57 -4.60 4.51 10.84
CA THR A 57 -3.77 4.08 9.70
C THR A 57 -3.47 5.27 8.78
N PHE A 58 -2.26 5.30 8.22
CA PHE A 58 -1.93 6.29 7.19
C PHE A 58 -2.54 5.92 5.83
N ASN A 59 -2.68 6.91 4.95
CA ASN A 59 -3.03 6.74 3.55
C ASN A 59 -1.99 7.44 2.69
N ALA A 60 -1.75 6.92 1.48
CA ALA A 60 -0.88 7.58 0.52
C ALA A 60 -1.50 8.92 0.05
N GLU A 61 -0.67 9.96 0.03
CA GLU A 61 -1.04 11.26 -0.53
C GLU A 61 -1.15 11.18 -2.05
N GLN A 62 -0.14 10.59 -2.72
CA GLN A 62 -0.16 10.35 -4.15
C GLN A 62 -1.16 9.25 -4.50
N LYS A 63 -2.12 9.57 -5.38
CA LYS A 63 -3.09 8.60 -5.91
C LYS A 63 -2.48 7.78 -7.04
N MET A 64 -2.95 6.54 -7.16
CA MET A 64 -2.59 5.67 -8.28
C MET A 64 -3.42 6.07 -9.49
N THR A 65 -2.79 6.20 -10.66
CA THR A 65 -3.45 6.58 -11.90
C THR A 65 -3.09 5.61 -13.03
N LEU A 66 -3.98 5.47 -14.00
CA LEU A 66 -3.62 4.94 -15.31
C LEU A 66 -2.69 5.91 -16.05
N THR A 67 -2.13 5.46 -17.17
CA THR A 67 -1.20 6.26 -18.00
C THR A 67 -1.86 7.49 -18.62
N ASP A 68 -3.19 7.50 -18.73
CA ASP A 68 -3.98 8.65 -19.20
C ASP A 68 -4.37 9.62 -18.08
N GLY A 69 -3.95 9.35 -16.84
CA GLY A 69 -4.26 10.16 -15.66
C GLY A 69 -5.56 9.79 -14.94
N THR A 70 -6.33 8.81 -15.43
CA THR A 70 -7.53 8.33 -14.73
C THR A 70 -7.15 7.77 -13.35
N GLU A 71 -7.71 8.33 -12.28
CA GLU A 71 -7.48 7.85 -10.92
C GLU A 71 -8.07 6.45 -10.70
N LEU A 72 -7.33 5.61 -9.99
CA LEU A 72 -7.72 4.25 -9.62
C LEU A 72 -8.18 4.22 -8.17
N THR A 73 -9.30 3.55 -7.93
CA THR A 73 -9.77 3.26 -6.58
C THR A 73 -9.02 2.05 -6.02
N ALA A 74 -8.19 2.26 -5.01
CA ALA A 74 -7.41 1.19 -4.39
C ALA A 74 -8.28 0.33 -3.46
N ALA A 75 -8.47 -0.94 -3.80
CA ALA A 75 -9.16 -1.87 -2.90
C ALA A 75 -8.28 -2.15 -1.68
N LEU A 76 -8.72 -1.69 -0.50
CA LEU A 76 -7.98 -1.77 0.78
C LEU A 76 -6.69 -0.90 0.82
N GLY A 77 -6.63 0.18 0.03
CA GLY A 77 -5.57 1.20 0.13
C GLY A 77 -4.25 0.82 -0.53
N ILE A 78 -4.15 -0.36 -1.14
CA ILE A 78 -3.01 -0.83 -1.92
C ILE A 78 -3.49 -1.51 -3.19
N GLY A 79 -2.57 -1.83 -4.10
CA GLY A 79 -2.90 -2.57 -5.31
C GLY A 79 -1.67 -3.19 -5.96
N ALA A 80 -1.89 -4.29 -6.68
CA ALA A 80 -0.85 -5.02 -7.38
C ALA A 80 -1.41 -5.65 -8.66
N PHE A 81 -0.56 -5.73 -9.69
CA PHE A 81 -0.86 -6.48 -10.90
C PHE A 81 -0.32 -7.90 -10.77
N ALA A 82 -1.09 -8.86 -11.28
CA ALA A 82 -0.63 -10.22 -11.49
C ALA A 82 -0.61 -10.50 -12.99
N VAL A 83 0.46 -11.14 -13.47
CA VAL A 83 0.45 -11.74 -14.80
C VAL A 83 -0.30 -13.06 -14.69
N LYS A 84 -1.23 -13.31 -15.62
CA LYS A 84 -1.91 -14.61 -15.69
C LYS A 84 -0.86 -15.71 -15.82
N THR A 85 -0.78 -16.59 -14.81
CA THR A 85 -0.09 -17.86 -14.96
C THR A 85 -0.89 -18.76 -15.90
N PRO A 86 -0.24 -19.47 -16.84
CA PRO A 86 -0.91 -20.37 -17.79
C PRO A 86 -1.89 -21.34 -17.14
#